data_AF-A0AAN8UNP0-F1
#
_entry.id   AF-A0AAN8UNP0-F1
#
_cell.length_a   1.000
_cell.length_b   1.000
_cell.length_c   1.000
_cell.angle_alpha   90.00
_cell.angle_beta   90.00
_cell.angle_gamma   90.00
#
_symmetry.space_group_name_H-M   'P 1'
#
loop_
_entity.id
_entity.type
_entity.pdbx_description
1 polymer ?
#
loop_
_entity_poly.entity_id
_entity_poly.type
_entity_poly.pdbx_seq_one_letter_code
_entity_poly.pdbx_strand_id
1 'polypeptide(L)'
;IMAEGHSQSHYVKLTKDQATVHDITPGELNQPIEVPQLAVHRCPECRQSLPESYSPPADEAWTTGICGCAEDPESCWTGLFCPCMLFGRNVATLRDDIPWTNACVCHAICVEGGIALAAATSLLNGIDPNTSFLIFEALLFSWWMCGIYTGMIRQSLQKKYHLKNSPCDPCLVHCCMHQCALCQEYREMKGHLSDDCDMAMTVMKPPPAQEMNAGENQESTTSTDNSS
;
A
#
# COMPACT_ATOMS: atom_id res chain seq x y z
N ILE A 1 10.12 26.34 -32.34
CA ILE A 1 11.59 26.31 -32.25
C ILE A 1 11.91 26.76 -30.83
N MET A 2 11.91 25.83 -29.86
CA MET A 2 13.11 25.31 -29.16
C MET A 2 13.96 26.47 -28.61
N ALA A 3 13.82 26.86 -27.34
CA ALA A 3 14.39 26.28 -26.11
C ALA A 3 15.60 27.11 -25.65
N GLU A 4 15.66 27.50 -24.37
CA GLU A 4 16.81 27.30 -23.48
C GLU A 4 16.63 28.07 -22.16
N GLY A 5 16.77 27.33 -21.05
CA GLY A 5 16.74 27.86 -19.70
C GLY A 5 18.05 28.57 -19.34
N HIS A 6 17.98 29.47 -18.35
CA HIS A 6 19.16 30.05 -17.73
C HIS A 6 19.00 29.99 -16.21
N SER A 7 19.38 28.86 -15.63
CA SER A 7 19.80 28.79 -14.24
C SER A 7 21.07 29.61 -14.08
N GLN A 8 20.94 30.85 -13.60
CA GLN A 8 22.07 31.75 -13.37
C GLN A 8 23.02 31.15 -12.32
N SER A 9 24.17 30.66 -12.76
CA SER A 9 25.28 30.34 -11.88
C SER A 9 25.83 31.64 -11.29
N HIS A 10 25.64 31.85 -9.98
CA HIS A 10 26.19 32.99 -9.27
C HIS A 10 27.68 32.75 -8.97
N TYR A 11 28.57 33.31 -9.79
CA TYR A 11 30.01 33.27 -9.55
C TYR A 11 30.39 34.26 -8.45
N VAL A 12 30.93 33.75 -7.34
CA VAL A 12 31.52 34.58 -6.29
C VAL A 12 32.89 35.06 -6.76
N LYS A 13 33.03 36.38 -6.93
CA LYS A 13 34.29 37.02 -7.32
C LYS A 13 35.18 37.14 -6.07
N LEU A 14 36.17 36.28 -5.93
CA LEU A 14 37.11 36.33 -4.81
C LEU A 14 37.99 37.57 -4.92
N THR A 15 37.82 38.52 -4.01
CA THR A 15 38.74 39.64 -3.80
C THR A 15 39.99 39.17 -3.07
N LYS A 16 41.15 39.69 -3.50
CA LYS A 16 42.50 39.26 -3.06
C LYS A 16 42.75 39.36 -1.55
N ASP A 17 41.91 40.09 -0.84
CA ASP A 17 42.05 40.38 0.59
C ASP A 17 41.42 39.29 1.50
N GLN A 18 40.80 38.24 0.91
CA GLN A 18 40.19 37.13 1.64
C GLN A 18 40.92 35.80 1.41
N ALA A 19 42.26 35.84 1.35
CA ALA A 19 43.08 34.64 1.34
C ALA A 19 43.68 34.40 2.72
N THR A 20 42.90 33.87 3.66
CA THR A 20 43.50 32.98 4.66
C THR A 20 43.95 31.76 3.89
N VAL A 21 45.27 31.62 3.70
CA VAL A 21 45.87 30.42 3.10
C VAL A 21 45.58 29.27 4.07
N HIS A 22 44.46 28.60 3.86
CA HIS A 22 44.25 27.28 4.42
C HIS A 22 45.01 26.33 3.51
N ASP A 23 45.94 25.57 4.09
CA ASP A 23 46.69 24.54 3.38
C ASP A 23 45.68 23.54 2.79
N ILE A 24 45.54 23.56 1.46
CA ILE A 24 44.69 22.62 0.74
C ILE A 24 45.48 21.32 0.65
N THR A 25 45.00 20.26 1.30
CA THR A 25 45.69 18.98 1.26
C THR A 25 45.57 18.39 -0.15
N PRO A 26 46.67 17.94 -0.80
CA PRO A 26 46.61 17.37 -2.14
C PRO A 26 45.64 16.17 -2.18
N GLY A 27 44.50 16.32 -2.86
CA GLY A 27 43.46 15.30 -2.96
C GLY A 27 42.08 15.73 -2.48
N GLU A 28 41.96 16.76 -1.63
CA GLU A 28 40.65 17.24 -1.16
C GLU A 28 39.78 17.79 -2.31
N LEU A 29 40.39 18.41 -3.32
CA LEU A 29 39.66 18.99 -4.45
C LEU A 29 39.07 17.93 -5.41
N ASN A 30 39.54 16.68 -5.32
CA ASN A 30 39.03 15.57 -6.13
C ASN A 30 38.00 14.72 -5.37
N GLN A 31 37.57 15.15 -4.17
CA GLN A 31 36.47 14.46 -3.50
C GLN A 31 35.16 14.70 -4.24
N PRO A 32 34.35 13.65 -4.47
CA PRO A 32 33.02 13.81 -5.02
C PRO A 32 32.22 14.72 -4.07
N ILE A 33 31.74 15.84 -4.59
CA ILE A 33 30.79 16.69 -3.86
C ILE A 33 29.47 15.92 -3.83
N GLU A 34 29.07 15.43 -2.66
CA GLU A 34 27.69 14.99 -2.46
C GLU A 34 26.79 16.22 -2.61
N VAL A 35 26.01 16.25 -3.68
CA VAL A 35 25.00 17.27 -3.91
C VAL A 35 23.67 16.67 -3.48
N PRO A 36 23.11 17.03 -2.31
CA PRO A 36 21.83 16.48 -1.83
C PRO A 36 20.70 16.72 -2.85
N GLN A 37 20.81 17.79 -3.65
CA GLN A 37 19.89 18.13 -4.73
C GLN A 37 19.86 17.11 -5.90
N LEU A 38 20.79 16.14 -5.95
CA LEU A 38 20.78 15.06 -6.93
C LEU A 38 20.14 13.76 -6.41
N ALA A 39 19.91 13.62 -5.10
CA ALA A 39 19.18 12.50 -4.50
C ALA A 39 17.66 12.69 -4.63
N VAL A 40 17.20 13.05 -5.83
CA VAL A 40 15.79 13.31 -6.10
C VAL A 40 15.05 11.97 -6.17
N HIS A 41 14.13 11.74 -5.24
CA HIS A 41 13.22 10.60 -5.30
C HIS A 41 12.41 10.67 -6.59
N ARG A 42 12.41 9.57 -7.36
CA ARG A 42 11.71 9.49 -8.64
C ARG A 42 10.57 8.49 -8.56
N CYS A 43 9.46 8.78 -9.22
CA CYS A 43 8.35 7.86 -9.36
C CYS A 43 8.81 6.58 -10.10
N PRO A 44 8.51 5.36 -9.60
CA PRO A 44 8.92 4.11 -10.24
C PRO A 44 8.23 3.87 -11.61
N GLU A 45 6.98 4.30 -11.80
CA GLU A 45 6.30 4.22 -13.10
C GLU A 45 6.78 5.30 -14.09
N CYS A 46 6.67 6.58 -13.72
CA CYS A 46 6.82 7.68 -14.68
C CYS A 46 8.19 8.39 -14.63
N ARG A 47 9.07 8.00 -13.68
CA ARG A 47 10.42 8.57 -13.45
C ARG A 47 10.48 10.07 -13.20
N GLN A 48 9.34 10.71 -12.96
CA GLN A 48 9.29 12.12 -12.60
C GLN A 48 9.87 12.33 -11.19
N SER A 49 10.55 13.46 -11.01
CA SER A 49 10.98 13.94 -9.70
C SER A 49 9.77 14.19 -8.81
N LEU A 50 9.71 13.50 -7.69
CA LEU A 50 8.65 13.68 -6.71
C LEU A 50 8.93 14.97 -5.90
N PRO A 51 7.89 15.75 -5.55
CA PRO A 51 8.04 16.89 -4.65
C PRO A 51 8.69 16.48 -3.32
N GLU A 52 9.42 17.39 -2.66
CA GLU A 52 9.96 17.13 -1.30
C GLU A 52 8.85 16.82 -0.28
N SER A 53 7.63 17.33 -0.52
CA SER A 53 6.44 17.05 0.28
C SER A 53 5.74 15.74 -0.08
N TYR A 54 6.25 15.00 -1.06
CA TYR A 54 5.68 13.71 -1.43
C TYR A 54 6.10 12.67 -0.40
N SER A 55 5.15 12.31 0.48
CA SER A 55 5.18 11.01 1.12
C SER A 55 4.57 9.99 0.16
N PRO A 56 5.15 8.79 0.03
CA PRO A 56 4.44 7.69 -0.62
C PRO A 56 3.08 7.49 0.09
N PRO A 57 1.98 7.16 -0.62
CA PRO A 57 0.67 6.90 -0.04
C PRO A 57 0.60 5.65 0.87
N ALA A 58 1.40 5.57 1.94
CA ALA A 58 1.42 4.41 2.82
C ALA A 58 1.91 4.79 4.21
N ASP A 59 1.03 5.35 5.04
CA ASP A 59 1.30 5.57 6.47
C ASP A 59 0.04 5.45 7.36
N GLU A 60 -1.09 4.98 6.83
CA GLU A 60 -2.21 4.66 7.71
C GLU A 60 -1.83 3.46 8.58
N ALA A 61 -1.93 3.63 9.89
CA ALA A 61 -1.70 2.53 10.81
C ALA A 61 -2.78 1.47 10.62
N TRP A 62 -2.40 0.20 10.74
CA TRP A 62 -3.38 -0.88 10.82
C TRP A 62 -4.38 -0.56 11.94
N THR A 63 -5.67 -0.54 11.60
CA THR A 63 -6.73 -0.39 12.61
C THR A 63 -6.89 -1.66 13.43
N THR A 64 -6.50 -2.80 12.85
CA THR A 64 -6.57 -4.12 13.48
C THR A 64 -5.20 -4.62 13.94
N GLY A 65 -5.14 -5.14 15.18
CA GLY A 65 -3.93 -5.74 15.74
C GLY A 65 -3.70 -7.16 15.21
N ILE A 66 -2.43 -7.54 14.98
CA ILE A 66 -2.10 -8.88 14.49
C ILE A 66 -2.50 -9.99 15.49
N CYS A 67 -2.32 -9.77 16.79
CA CYS A 67 -2.76 -10.71 17.83
C CYS A 67 -4.23 -10.48 18.26
N GLY A 68 -4.98 -9.62 17.56
CA GLY A 68 -6.36 -9.26 17.88
C GLY A 68 -7.41 -10.24 17.35
N CYS A 69 -7.06 -11.49 17.06
CA CYS A 69 -7.98 -12.44 16.41
C CYS A 69 -9.31 -12.60 17.13
N ALA A 70 -9.29 -12.57 18.47
CA ALA A 70 -10.47 -12.73 19.31
C ALA A 70 -11.42 -11.51 19.31
N GLU A 71 -11.03 -10.39 18.68
CA GLU A 71 -11.90 -9.21 18.51
C GLU A 71 -13.07 -9.49 17.56
N ASP A 72 -12.93 -10.45 16.64
CA ASP A 72 -14.00 -10.98 15.79
C ASP A 72 -14.06 -12.51 15.92
N PRO A 73 -14.91 -13.05 16.82
CA PRO A 73 -14.99 -14.48 17.07
C PRO A 73 -15.31 -15.29 15.82
N GLU A 74 -16.21 -14.81 14.95
CA GLU A 74 -16.59 -15.56 13.73
C GLU A 74 -15.40 -15.74 12.80
N SER A 75 -14.65 -14.66 12.59
CA SER A 75 -13.41 -14.68 11.81
C SER A 75 -12.35 -15.54 12.47
N CYS A 76 -12.24 -15.50 13.80
CA CYS A 76 -11.32 -16.32 14.57
C CYS A 76 -11.60 -17.83 14.43
N TRP A 77 -12.86 -18.24 14.60
CA TRP A 77 -13.29 -19.64 14.44
C TRP A 77 -13.12 -20.08 12.98
N THR A 78 -13.45 -19.22 12.02
CA THR A 78 -13.25 -19.52 10.60
C THR A 78 -11.77 -19.68 10.27
N GLY A 79 -10.90 -18.80 10.76
CA GLY A 79 -9.45 -18.95 10.61
C GLY A 79 -8.96 -20.26 11.22
N LEU A 80 -9.33 -20.55 12.47
CA LEU A 80 -8.84 -21.72 13.20
C LEU A 80 -9.21 -23.06 12.54
N PHE A 81 -10.45 -23.21 12.06
CA PHE A 81 -10.94 -24.49 11.51
C PHE A 81 -10.95 -24.53 9.98
N CYS A 82 -10.91 -23.38 9.32
CA CYS A 82 -11.03 -23.27 7.87
C CYS A 82 -10.27 -22.05 7.31
N PRO A 83 -8.94 -21.99 7.49
CA PRO A 83 -8.16 -20.83 7.08
C PRO A 83 -8.19 -20.57 5.58
N CYS A 84 -8.35 -21.62 4.77
CA CYS A 84 -8.48 -21.51 3.32
C CYS A 84 -9.73 -20.73 2.89
N MET A 85 -10.85 -20.84 3.62
CA MET A 85 -12.07 -20.07 3.37
C MET A 85 -11.83 -18.59 3.66
N LEU A 86 -11.16 -18.30 4.78
CA LEU A 86 -10.83 -16.93 5.18
C LEU A 86 -9.88 -16.28 4.15
N PHE A 87 -8.84 -17.01 3.74
CA PHE A 87 -7.96 -16.58 2.66
C PHE A 87 -8.71 -16.37 1.34
N GLY A 88 -9.60 -17.30 0.95
CA GLY A 88 -10.41 -17.17 -0.26
C GLY A 88 -11.28 -15.91 -0.26
N ARG A 89 -11.89 -15.59 0.89
CA ARG A 89 -12.65 -14.34 1.09
C ARG A 89 -11.74 -13.11 0.97
N ASN A 90 -10.57 -13.13 1.59
CA ASN A 90 -9.58 -12.06 1.50
C ASN A 90 -9.21 -11.76 0.05
N VAL A 91 -8.88 -12.80 -0.73
CA VAL A 91 -8.53 -12.62 -2.15
C VAL A 91 -9.70 -12.06 -2.94
N ALA A 92 -10.93 -12.55 -2.74
CA ALA A 92 -12.09 -12.06 -3.46
C ALA A 92 -12.44 -10.60 -3.14
N THR A 93 -12.14 -10.11 -1.94
CA THR A 93 -12.29 -8.68 -1.60
C THR A 93 -11.20 -7.81 -2.23
N LEU A 94 -10.03 -8.38 -2.51
CA LEU A 94 -8.90 -7.66 -3.08
C LEU A 94 -8.83 -7.72 -4.60
N ARG A 95 -9.35 -8.78 -5.21
CA ARG A 95 -9.21 -9.11 -6.62
C ARG A 95 -10.54 -9.56 -7.18
N ASP A 96 -11.17 -8.70 -7.97
CA ASP A 96 -12.47 -8.98 -8.59
C ASP A 96 -12.39 -10.04 -9.70
N ASP A 97 -11.20 -10.28 -10.24
CA ASP A 97 -10.93 -11.25 -11.31
C ASP A 97 -10.79 -12.69 -10.81
N ILE A 98 -10.57 -12.89 -9.51
CA ILE A 98 -10.31 -14.21 -8.92
C ILE A 98 -11.48 -14.61 -8.03
N PRO A 99 -12.27 -15.63 -8.39
CA PRO A 99 -13.34 -16.09 -7.52
C PRO A 99 -12.76 -16.70 -6.24
N TRP A 100 -13.44 -16.45 -5.12
CA TRP A 100 -13.01 -16.87 -3.78
C TRP A 100 -12.73 -18.38 -3.69
N THR A 101 -13.47 -19.21 -4.44
CA THR A 101 -13.30 -20.67 -4.48
C THR A 101 -11.94 -21.07 -5.04
N ASN A 102 -11.43 -20.37 -6.05
CA ASN A 102 -10.15 -20.72 -6.67
C ASN A 102 -8.99 -20.45 -5.70
N ALA A 103 -9.03 -19.28 -5.04
CA ALA A 103 -8.06 -18.93 -4.01
C ALA A 103 -8.14 -19.88 -2.80
N CYS A 104 -9.36 -20.22 -2.36
CA CYS A 104 -9.61 -21.17 -1.28
C CYS A 104 -9.06 -22.57 -1.60
N VAL A 105 -9.38 -23.13 -2.77
CA VAL A 105 -8.92 -24.47 -3.18
C VAL A 105 -7.40 -24.50 -3.32
N CYS A 106 -6.80 -23.47 -3.93
CA CYS A 106 -5.34 -23.36 -4.04
C CYS A 106 -4.68 -23.38 -2.66
N HIS A 107 -5.15 -22.56 -1.73
CA HIS A 107 -4.61 -22.50 -0.37
C HIS A 107 -4.84 -23.80 0.41
N ALA A 108 -6.02 -24.41 0.27
CA ALA A 108 -6.34 -25.69 0.90
C ALA A 108 -5.40 -26.80 0.42
N ILE A 109 -5.09 -26.86 -0.88
CA ILE A 109 -4.18 -27.86 -1.43
C ILE A 109 -2.74 -27.59 -0.98
N CYS A 110 -2.26 -26.36 -1.14
CA CYS A 110 -0.85 -26.03 -0.92
C CYS A 110 -0.44 -26.00 0.57
N VAL A 111 -1.33 -25.60 1.47
CA VAL A 111 -1.04 -25.48 2.91
C VAL A 111 -1.60 -26.69 3.67
N GLU A 112 -2.92 -26.84 3.71
CA GLU A 112 -3.57 -27.91 4.50
C GLU A 112 -3.27 -29.29 3.94
N GLY A 113 -3.34 -29.45 2.61
CA GLY A 113 -2.98 -30.67 1.90
C GLY A 113 -1.51 -31.02 2.07
N GLY A 114 -0.63 -30.02 2.07
CA GLY A 114 0.80 -30.20 2.35
C GLY A 114 1.06 -30.72 3.76
N ILE A 115 0.43 -30.12 4.78
CA ILE A 115 0.55 -30.58 6.17
C ILE A 115 -0.01 -32.00 6.33
N ALA A 116 -1.18 -32.27 5.76
CA ALA A 116 -1.81 -33.60 5.82
C ALA A 116 -0.92 -34.66 5.17
N LEU A 117 -0.33 -34.36 4.01
CA LEU A 117 0.61 -35.23 3.32
C LEU A 117 1.89 -35.46 4.15
N ALA A 118 2.45 -34.40 4.77
CA ALA A 118 3.62 -34.50 5.63
C ALA A 118 3.35 -35.38 6.87
N ALA A 119 2.20 -35.21 7.51
CA ALA A 119 1.78 -35.99 8.67
C ALA A 119 1.56 -37.47 8.30
N ALA A 120 0.87 -37.74 7.18
CA ALA A 120 0.67 -39.10 6.67
C ALA A 120 2.00 -39.78 6.34
N THR A 121 2.91 -39.06 5.67
CA THR A 121 4.27 -39.53 5.34
C THR A 121 5.06 -39.89 6.60
N SER A 122 4.91 -39.10 7.67
CA SER A 122 5.60 -39.35 8.95
C SER A 122 5.09 -40.57 9.71
N LEU A 123 3.83 -40.97 9.47
CA LEU A 123 3.20 -42.13 10.11
C LEU A 123 3.44 -43.45 9.35
N LEU A 124 3.77 -43.36 8.06
CA LEU A 124 4.07 -44.50 7.20
C LEU A 124 5.56 -44.87 7.30
N ASN A 125 5.88 -45.78 8.23
CA ASN A 125 7.21 -46.38 8.34
C ASN A 125 7.46 -47.32 7.15
N GLY A 126 7.93 -46.79 6.03
CA GLY A 126 8.25 -47.61 4.84
C GLY A 126 8.59 -46.84 3.56
N ILE A 127 8.78 -45.52 3.65
CA ILE A 127 9.09 -44.68 2.49
C ILE A 127 10.59 -44.71 2.22
N ASP A 128 10.98 -45.02 0.99
CA ASP A 128 12.38 -45.01 0.56
C ASP A 128 13.01 -43.62 0.75
N PRO A 129 14.31 -43.54 1.11
CA PRO A 129 14.98 -42.26 1.42
C PRO A 129 14.95 -41.26 0.25
N ASN A 130 15.03 -41.74 -0.99
CA ASN A 130 14.91 -40.88 -2.18
C ASN A 130 13.50 -40.28 -2.31
N THR A 131 12.47 -41.08 -2.05
CA THR A 131 11.07 -40.63 -2.08
C THR A 131 10.78 -39.65 -0.95
N SER A 132 11.31 -39.90 0.25
CA SER A 132 11.20 -38.98 1.39
C SER A 132 11.86 -37.63 1.09
N PHE A 133 13.02 -37.63 0.43
CA PHE A 133 13.71 -36.39 0.04
C PHE A 133 12.86 -35.58 -0.96
N LEU A 134 12.34 -36.22 -2.00
CA LEU A 134 11.48 -35.56 -3.00
C LEU A 134 10.18 -35.02 -2.40
N ILE A 135 9.55 -35.77 -1.48
CA ILE A 135 8.35 -35.31 -0.77
C ILE A 135 8.69 -34.06 0.04
N PHE A 136 9.78 -34.07 0.81
CA PHE A 136 10.18 -32.91 1.61
C PHE A 136 10.52 -31.69 0.75
N GLU A 137 11.25 -31.87 -0.35
CA GLU A 137 11.57 -30.81 -1.30
C GLU A 137 10.29 -30.19 -1.91
N ALA A 138 9.36 -31.04 -2.37
CA ALA A 138 8.09 -30.59 -2.93
C ALA A 138 7.21 -29.85 -1.89
N LEU A 139 7.17 -30.34 -0.65
CA LEU A 139 6.44 -29.69 0.44
C LEU A 139 7.03 -28.33 0.80
N LEU A 140 8.36 -28.22 0.90
CA LEU A 140 9.03 -26.95 1.15
C LEU A 140 8.80 -25.95 0.02
N PHE A 141 8.92 -26.40 -1.24
CA PHE A 141 8.70 -25.53 -2.39
C PHE A 141 7.24 -25.05 -2.48
N SER A 142 6.27 -25.95 -2.26
CA SER A 142 4.85 -25.60 -2.22
C SER A 142 4.53 -24.62 -1.09
N TRP A 143 5.05 -24.87 0.13
CA TRP A 143 4.88 -23.99 1.28
C TRP A 143 5.46 -22.60 1.00
N TRP A 144 6.68 -22.54 0.46
CA TRP A 144 7.36 -21.28 0.14
C TRP A 144 6.59 -20.47 -0.91
N MET A 145 6.14 -21.11 -2.00
CA MET A 145 5.34 -20.44 -3.03
C MET A 145 4.01 -19.94 -2.49
N CYS A 146 3.34 -20.71 -1.62
CA CYS A 146 2.11 -20.26 -0.97
C CYS A 146 2.36 -19.07 -0.02
N GLY A 147 3.48 -19.08 0.72
CA GLY A 147 3.91 -17.97 1.57
C GLY A 147 4.17 -16.68 0.79
N ILE A 148 4.85 -16.77 -0.36
CA ILE A 148 5.04 -15.63 -1.27
C ILE A 148 3.70 -15.14 -1.80
N TYR A 149 2.84 -16.04 -2.29
CA TYR A 149 1.53 -15.66 -2.83
C TYR A 149 0.67 -14.95 -1.79
N THR A 150 0.58 -15.50 -0.58
CA THR A 150 -0.14 -14.88 0.55
C THR A 150 0.46 -13.53 0.92
N GLY A 151 1.80 -13.42 0.96
CA GLY A 151 2.50 -12.16 1.19
C GLY A 151 2.23 -11.11 0.11
N MET A 152 2.13 -11.50 -1.17
CA MET A 152 1.72 -10.59 -2.24
C MET A 152 0.29 -10.09 -2.06
N ILE A 153 -0.63 -10.94 -1.57
CA ILE A 153 -2.01 -10.52 -1.26
C ILE A 153 -2.00 -9.50 -0.11
N ARG A 154 -1.21 -9.72 0.94
CA ARG A 154 -1.01 -8.73 2.02
C ARG A 154 -0.45 -7.40 1.49
N GLN A 155 0.51 -7.44 0.56
CA GLN A 155 1.01 -6.23 -0.08
C GLN A 155 -0.05 -5.55 -0.95
N SER A 156 -0.88 -6.31 -1.67
CA SER A 156 -2.02 -5.77 -2.42
C SER A 156 -3.01 -5.07 -1.49
N LEU A 157 -3.29 -5.65 -0.32
CA LEU A 157 -4.13 -5.05 0.72
C LEU A 157 -3.53 -3.73 1.20
N GLN A 158 -2.25 -3.73 1.57
CA GLN A 158 -1.55 -2.53 2.06
C GLN A 158 -1.54 -1.42 1.01
N LYS A 159 -1.37 -1.77 -0.27
CA LYS A 159 -1.45 -0.81 -1.37
C LYS A 159 -2.87 -0.29 -1.59
N LYS A 160 -3.88 -1.15 -1.50
CA LYS A 160 -5.30 -0.79 -1.72
C LYS A 160 -5.81 0.19 -0.67
N TYR A 161 -5.43 0.01 0.59
CA TYR A 161 -5.88 0.83 1.71
C TYR A 161 -4.79 1.72 2.31
N HIS A 162 -3.69 1.96 1.58
CA HIS A 162 -2.61 2.85 2.01
C HIS A 162 -2.03 2.56 3.41
N LEU A 163 -2.02 1.27 3.78
CA LEU A 163 -1.60 0.81 5.10
C LEU A 163 -0.08 0.72 5.22
N LYS A 164 0.41 0.95 6.44
CA LYS A 164 1.82 0.82 6.78
C LYS A 164 2.33 -0.60 6.54
N ASN A 165 3.58 -0.68 6.06
CA ASN A 165 4.30 -1.95 5.97
C ASN A 165 4.43 -2.61 7.35
N SER A 166 4.27 -3.93 7.41
CA SER A 166 4.49 -4.68 8.64
C SER A 166 6.00 -4.68 8.98
N PRO A 167 6.39 -4.72 10.27
CA PRO A 167 7.79 -4.68 10.68
C PRO A 167 8.60 -5.92 10.26
N CYS A 168 7.93 -6.98 9.79
CA CYS A 168 8.54 -8.19 9.27
C CYS A 168 8.19 -8.37 7.79
N ASP A 169 9.06 -9.07 7.05
CA ASP A 169 8.76 -9.48 5.68
C ASP A 169 7.41 -10.22 5.62
N PRO A 170 6.51 -9.90 4.67
CA PRO A 170 5.19 -10.50 4.59
C PRO A 170 5.18 -12.02 4.64
N CYS A 171 6.18 -12.68 4.05
CA CYS A 171 6.31 -14.13 4.07
C CYS A 171 6.55 -14.67 5.49
N LEU A 172 7.36 -13.96 6.29
CA LEU A 172 7.70 -14.37 7.65
C LEU A 172 6.48 -14.28 8.59
N VAL A 173 5.65 -13.25 8.41
CA VAL A 173 4.41 -13.08 9.18
C VAL A 173 3.46 -14.26 8.95
N HIS A 174 3.27 -14.67 7.69
CA HIS A 174 2.42 -15.82 7.37
C HIS A 174 3.06 -17.17 7.72
N CYS A 175 4.38 -17.24 7.90
CA CYS A 175 5.06 -18.46 8.35
C CYS A 175 4.87 -18.69 9.86
N CYS A 176 5.04 -17.65 10.69
CA CYS A 176 5.00 -17.77 12.14
C CYS A 176 3.61 -17.51 12.76
N MET A 177 2.80 -16.70 12.10
CA MET A 177 1.51 -16.22 12.62
C MET A 177 0.42 -16.28 11.54
N HIS A 178 0.43 -17.35 10.74
CA HIS A 178 -0.45 -17.53 9.58
C HIS A 178 -1.91 -17.16 9.86
N GLN A 179 -2.49 -17.77 10.90
CA GLN A 179 -3.88 -17.58 11.29
C GLN A 179 -4.18 -16.15 11.71
N CYS A 180 -3.28 -15.58 12.50
CA CYS A 180 -3.42 -14.23 13.01
C CYS A 180 -3.35 -13.18 11.91
N ALA A 181 -2.43 -13.38 10.96
CA ALA A 181 -2.30 -12.53 9.80
C ALA A 181 -3.55 -12.56 8.91
N LEU A 182 -4.08 -13.75 8.60
CA LEU A 182 -5.31 -13.89 7.80
C LEU A 182 -6.52 -13.24 8.48
N CYS A 183 -6.65 -13.43 9.81
CA CYS A 183 -7.71 -12.80 10.59
C CYS A 183 -7.55 -11.28 10.64
N GLN A 184 -6.34 -10.76 10.80
CA GLN A 184 -6.06 -9.33 10.77
C GLN A 184 -6.48 -8.73 9.42
N GLU A 185 -6.03 -9.33 8.32
CA GLU A 185 -6.35 -8.87 6.96
C GLU A 185 -7.84 -8.87 6.68
N TYR A 186 -8.55 -9.93 7.07
CA TYR A 186 -10.00 -10.02 6.92
C TYR A 186 -10.72 -8.92 7.69
N ARG A 187 -10.34 -8.70 8.96
CA ARG A 187 -10.96 -7.67 9.81
C ARG A 187 -10.69 -6.27 9.26
N GLU A 188 -9.47 -6.01 8.79
CA GLU A 188 -9.10 -4.73 8.19
C GLU A 188 -10.01 -4.46 6.98
N MET A 189 -10.10 -5.40 6.03
CA MET A 189 -10.98 -5.26 4.87
C MET A 189 -12.45 -5.07 5.24
N LYS A 190 -12.94 -5.82 6.23
CA LYS A 190 -14.31 -5.70 6.72
C LYS A 190 -14.61 -4.30 7.28
N GLY A 191 -13.65 -3.70 7.98
CA GLY A 191 -13.76 -2.32 8.49
C GLY A 191 -13.88 -1.28 7.38
N HIS A 192 -13.01 -1.36 6.37
CA HIS A 192 -13.05 -0.44 5.23
C HIS A 192 -14.34 -0.59 4.39
N LEU A 193 -14.89 -1.81 4.28
CA LEU A 193 -16.17 -2.05 3.60
C LEU A 193 -17.38 -1.46 4.35
N SER A 194 -17.37 -1.48 5.68
CA SER A 194 -18.42 -0.83 6.47
C SER A 194 -18.40 0.68 6.32
N ASP A 195 -17.21 1.30 6.31
CA ASP A 195 -17.06 2.75 6.19
C ASP A 195 -17.58 3.26 4.83
N ASP A 196 -17.30 2.54 3.73
CA ASP A 196 -17.85 2.84 2.40
C ASP A 196 -19.40 2.81 2.37
N CYS A 197 -20.01 1.87 3.10
CA CYS A 197 -21.46 1.73 3.18
C CYS A 197 -22.10 2.89 3.96
N ASP A 198 -21.47 3.32 5.06
CA ASP A 198 -21.94 4.43 5.87
C ASP A 198 -21.82 5.76 5.12
N MET A 199 -20.76 5.96 4.33
CA MET A 199 -20.61 7.13 3.46
C MET A 199 -21.68 7.17 2.35
N ALA A 200 -22.04 6.02 1.77
CA ALA A 200 -23.12 5.94 0.79
C ALA A 200 -24.51 6.29 1.38
N MET A 201 -24.71 6.15 2.70
CA MET A 201 -25.97 6.59 3.34
C MET A 201 -26.04 8.11 3.55
N THR A 202 -24.94 8.86 3.42
CA THR A 202 -24.90 10.32 3.60
C THR A 202 -25.17 11.13 2.34
N VAL A 203 -25.86 10.57 1.32
CA VAL A 203 -26.24 11.29 0.08
C VAL A 203 -26.92 12.63 0.41
N MET A 204 -26.15 13.71 0.28
CA MET A 204 -26.59 15.07 0.43
C MET A 204 -27.57 15.37 -0.72
N LYS A 205 -28.86 15.53 -0.38
CA LYS A 205 -29.86 15.95 -1.38
C LYS A 205 -29.46 17.31 -1.95
N PRO A 206 -29.54 17.50 -3.28
CA PRO A 206 -29.18 18.77 -3.90
C PRO A 206 -30.05 19.90 -3.32
N PRO A 207 -29.47 21.08 -3.04
CA PRO A 207 -30.23 22.22 -2.57
C PRO A 207 -31.32 22.57 -3.60
N PRO A 208 -32.52 23.00 -3.15
CA PRO A 208 -33.61 23.33 -4.06
C PRO A 208 -33.15 24.41 -5.05
N ALA A 209 -33.49 24.22 -6.32
CA ALA A 209 -33.11 25.13 -7.39
C ALA A 209 -33.59 26.55 -7.05
N GLN A 210 -32.64 27.46 -6.87
CA GLN A 210 -32.94 28.85 -6.56
C GLN A 210 -33.25 29.57 -7.88
N GLU A 211 -34.54 29.84 -8.11
CA GLU A 211 -34.97 30.61 -9.28
C GLU A 211 -34.62 32.10 -9.08
N MET A 212 -33.82 32.65 -9.99
CA MET A 212 -33.58 34.09 -10.08
C MET A 212 -34.67 34.70 -10.95
N ASN A 213 -35.56 35.47 -10.34
CA ASN A 213 -36.55 36.27 -11.07
C ASN A 213 -35.86 37.46 -11.74
N ALA A 214 -35.88 37.49 -13.08
CA ALA A 214 -35.49 38.63 -13.88
C ALA A 214 -36.74 39.38 -14.35
N GLY A 215 -37.10 40.44 -13.63
CA GLY A 215 -38.11 41.44 -14.01
C GLY A 215 -38.00 42.61 -13.02
N GLU A 216 -38.03 43.89 -13.39
CA GLU A 216 -38.44 44.58 -14.61
C GLU A 216 -37.59 45.84 -14.80
N ASN A 217 -37.37 46.23 -16.05
CA ASN A 217 -36.86 47.55 -16.44
C ASN A 217 -38.06 48.49 -16.62
N GLN A 218 -38.16 49.58 -15.83
CA GLN A 218 -38.58 50.94 -16.24
C GLN A 218 -38.80 51.85 -15.01
N GLU A 219 -37.94 52.84 -14.80
CA GLU A 219 -38.31 54.26 -14.93
C GLU A 219 -37.08 55.20 -14.75
N SER A 220 -36.75 55.88 -15.85
CA SER A 220 -36.51 57.33 -15.93
C SER A 220 -35.29 57.96 -15.23
N THR A 221 -34.22 58.16 -16.01
CA THR A 221 -33.29 59.29 -15.83
C THR A 221 -33.99 60.62 -16.10
N THR A 222 -33.98 61.54 -15.14
CA THR A 222 -33.96 62.99 -15.43
C THR A 222 -33.23 63.72 -14.31
N SER A 223 -32.13 64.37 -14.68
CA SER A 223 -31.28 65.21 -13.85
C SER A 223 -31.74 66.68 -13.92
N THR A 224 -31.82 67.32 -12.75
CA THR A 224 -31.65 68.77 -12.44
C THR A 224 -32.47 69.82 -13.22
N ASP A 225 -33.30 70.60 -12.52
CA ASP A 225 -33.02 72.03 -12.22
C ASP A 225 -34.21 72.79 -11.57
N ASN A 226 -33.82 73.76 -10.73
CA ASN A 226 -34.47 75.04 -10.39
C ASN A 226 -35.61 75.16 -9.34
N SER A 227 -35.19 75.77 -8.22
CA SER A 227 -35.67 77.09 -7.73
C SER A 227 -37.00 77.22 -6.97
N SER A 228 -36.84 77.78 -5.76
CA SER A 228 -37.78 78.47 -4.85
C SER A 228 -38.59 77.61 -3.89
#